data_AF-A0A2V7DNY0-F1
#
_entry.id   AF-A0A2V7DNY0-F1
#
_cell.length_a   1.000
_cell.length_b   1.000
_cell.length_c   1.000
_cell.angle_alpha   90.00
_cell.angle_beta   90.00
_cell.angle_gamma   90.00
#
_symmetry.space_group_name_H-M   'P 1'
#
loop_
_entity.id
_entity.type
_entity.pdbx_description
1 polymer ?
#
loop_
_entity_poly.entity_id
_entity_poly.type
_entity_poly.pdbx_seq_one_letter_code
_entity_poly.pdbx_strand_id
1 'polypeptide(L)'
;MPPLRHVEALAGTIEGWLSEPEGRLLYELARNCTGRGVIVEIGSWKGRSTIWLASGSKAGSAVPVHAIDPHTGSPEHRPGGARVATFEEFRANVARAGVDDLVVPMVQPSLEAAVAITLPVELVFIDGD
;
A
#
# COMPACT_ATOMS: atom_id res chain seq x y z
N MET A 1 18.17 -6.35 2.64
CA MET A 1 17.14 -5.54 1.96
C MET A 1 17.23 -5.74 0.46
N PRO A 2 16.10 -5.88 -0.25
CA PRO A 2 16.13 -5.88 -1.70
C PRO A 2 16.59 -4.52 -2.21
N PRO A 3 17.49 -4.45 -3.22
CA PRO A 3 17.88 -3.17 -3.83
C PRO A 3 16.69 -2.51 -4.53
N LEU A 4 16.67 -1.17 -4.64
CA LEU A 4 15.55 -0.39 -5.23
C LEU A 4 15.06 -0.94 -6.58
N ARG A 5 15.99 -1.40 -7.43
CA ARG A 5 15.69 -2.06 -8.72
C ARG A 5 14.78 -3.29 -8.60
N HIS A 6 14.83 -4.00 -7.47
CA HIS A 6 14.00 -5.17 -7.21
C HIS A 6 12.57 -4.75 -6.86
N VAL A 7 12.41 -3.69 -6.07
CA VAL A 7 11.09 -3.11 -5.76
C VAL A 7 10.42 -2.64 -7.05
N GLU A 8 11.17 -1.94 -7.89
CA GLU A 8 10.73 -1.48 -9.20
C GLU A 8 10.26 -2.62 -10.12
N ALA A 9 11.10 -3.66 -10.27
CA ALA A 9 10.76 -4.82 -11.10
C ALA A 9 9.52 -5.55 -10.57
N LEU A 10 9.39 -5.74 -9.25
CA LEU A 10 8.23 -6.39 -8.65
C LEU A 10 6.96 -5.54 -8.81
N ALA A 11 7.00 -4.26 -8.46
CA ALA A 11 5.86 -3.36 -8.56
C ALA A 11 5.40 -3.20 -10.02
N GLY A 12 6.33 -3.20 -10.98
CA GLY A 12 6.02 -3.16 -12.41
C GLY A 12 5.21 -4.35 -12.92
N THR A 13 5.26 -5.50 -12.23
CA THR A 13 4.45 -6.70 -12.57
C THR A 13 3.02 -6.67 -12.01
N ILE A 14 2.70 -5.69 -11.15
CA ILE A 14 1.41 -5.62 -10.47
C ILE A 14 0.52 -4.64 -11.22
N GLU A 15 -0.68 -5.10 -11.58
CA GLU A 15 -1.72 -4.27 -12.16
C GLU A 15 -2.14 -3.17 -11.17
N GLY A 16 -2.23 -1.94 -11.65
CA GLY A 16 -2.62 -0.77 -10.89
C GLY A 16 -2.06 0.52 -11.51
N TRP A 17 -2.49 1.66 -10.99
CA TRP A 17 -2.17 2.99 -11.53
C TRP A 17 -1.12 3.65 -10.67
N LEU A 18 0.16 3.42 -11.00
CA LEU A 18 1.27 4.12 -10.36
C LEU A 18 2.48 4.09 -11.28
N SER A 19 2.95 5.26 -11.69
CA SER A 19 4.18 5.37 -12.46
C SER A 19 5.40 5.03 -11.61
N GLU A 20 6.49 4.64 -12.25
CA GLU A 20 7.75 4.36 -11.57
C GLU A 20 8.34 5.59 -10.83
N PRO A 21 8.33 6.82 -11.39
CA PRO A 21 8.74 8.01 -10.64
C PRO A 21 7.91 8.26 -9.38
N GLU A 22 6.59 8.07 -9.45
CA GLU A 22 5.71 8.19 -8.27
C GLU A 22 6.05 7.11 -7.23
N GLY A 23 6.26 5.86 -7.66
CA GLY A 23 6.68 4.79 -6.77
C GLY A 23 8.01 5.07 -6.06
N ARG A 24 9.01 5.60 -6.78
CA ARG A 24 10.28 6.03 -6.17
C ARG A 24 10.06 7.16 -5.16
N LEU A 25 9.20 8.13 -5.46
CA LEU A 25 8.87 9.19 -4.51
C LEU A 25 8.24 8.62 -3.23
N LEU A 26 7.27 7.71 -3.35
CA LEU A 26 6.64 7.04 -2.20
C LEU A 26 7.65 6.27 -1.36
N TYR A 27 8.59 5.56 -1.99
CA TYR A 27 9.68 4.86 -1.30
C TYR A 27 10.55 5.83 -0.50
N GLU A 28 10.97 6.94 -1.10
CA GLU A 28 11.82 7.93 -0.46
C GLU A 28 11.12 8.64 0.70
N LEU A 29 9.83 8.99 0.53
CA LEU A 29 9.02 9.55 1.61
C LEU A 29 8.88 8.58 2.78
N ALA A 30 8.52 7.32 2.51
CA ALA A 30 8.38 6.29 3.53
C ALA A 30 9.70 5.98 4.25
N ARG A 31 10.83 5.99 3.54
CA ARG A 31 12.17 5.81 4.14
C ARG A 31 12.50 6.91 5.15
N ASN A 32 12.02 8.13 4.92
CA ASN A 32 12.30 9.28 5.78
C ASN A 32 11.34 9.41 6.98
N CYS A 33 10.38 8.49 7.15
CA CYS A 33 9.58 8.42 8.37
C CYS A 33 10.47 8.13 9.60
N THR A 34 10.08 8.69 10.74
CA THR A 34 10.86 8.80 11.97
C THR A 34 10.66 7.65 12.96
N GLY A 35 9.72 6.74 12.72
CA GLY A 35 9.46 5.59 13.60
C GLY A 35 8.60 5.91 14.82
N ARG A 36 7.87 7.03 14.80
CA ARG A 36 7.01 7.49 15.91
C ARG A 36 5.52 7.35 15.62
N GLY A 37 5.17 6.74 14.50
CA GLY A 37 3.80 6.64 14.05
C GLY A 37 3.56 5.51 13.06
N VAL A 38 2.67 5.76 12.11
CA VAL A 38 2.29 4.83 11.04
C VAL A 38 2.29 5.54 9.68
N ILE A 39 2.44 4.77 8.62
CA ILE A 39 2.15 5.20 7.25
C ILE A 39 0.72 4.75 6.94
N VAL A 40 -0.11 5.63 6.38
CA VAL A 40 -1.49 5.31 5.98
C VAL A 40 -1.60 5.39 4.47
N GLU A 41 -2.12 4.33 3.86
CA GLU A 41 -2.50 4.27 2.46
C GLU A 41 -4.01 4.06 2.37
N ILE A 42 -4.69 4.89 1.57
CA ILE A 42 -6.11 4.73 1.24
C ILE A 42 -6.20 4.43 -0.25
N GLY A 43 -6.73 3.25 -0.60
CA GLY A 43 -6.74 2.72 -1.96
C GLY A 43 -5.52 1.83 -2.22
N SER A 44 -5.57 0.58 -1.79
CA SER A 44 -4.44 -0.36 -1.86
C SER A 44 -4.53 -1.33 -3.04
N TRP A 45 -5.71 -1.52 -3.63
CA TRP A 45 -5.98 -2.35 -4.80
C TRP A 45 -5.28 -3.73 -4.75
N LYS A 46 -4.25 -3.94 -5.57
CA LYS A 46 -3.44 -5.16 -5.65
C LYS A 46 -2.03 -5.00 -5.05
N GLY A 47 -1.75 -3.88 -4.39
CA GLY A 47 -0.56 -3.65 -3.57
C GLY A 47 0.62 -2.98 -4.28
N ARG A 48 0.41 -2.37 -5.46
CA ARG A 48 1.51 -1.77 -6.25
C ARG A 48 2.21 -0.64 -5.49
N SER A 49 1.46 0.34 -5.00
CA SER A 49 1.94 1.44 -4.15
C SER A 49 2.36 0.95 -2.77
N THR A 50 1.60 0.02 -2.18
CA THR A 50 1.88 -0.55 -0.86
C THR A 50 3.28 -1.14 -0.77
N ILE A 51 3.73 -1.85 -1.81
CA ILE A 51 5.08 -2.43 -1.85
C ILE A 51 6.16 -1.35 -1.90
N TRP A 52 5.95 -0.24 -2.60
CA TRP A 52 6.88 0.90 -2.58
C TRP A 52 6.97 1.53 -1.19
N LEU A 53 5.82 1.81 -0.57
CA LEU A 53 5.73 2.36 0.78
C LEU A 53 6.40 1.45 1.81
N ALA A 54 6.05 0.17 1.83
CA ALA A 54 6.57 -0.78 2.80
C ALA A 54 8.07 -1.06 2.59
N SER A 55 8.53 -1.14 1.33
CA SER A 55 9.95 -1.30 1.03
C SER A 55 10.77 -0.08 1.44
N GLY A 56 10.26 1.13 1.18
CA GLY A 56 10.88 2.39 1.60
C GLY A 56 10.96 2.49 3.11
N SER A 57 9.85 2.20 3.79
CA SER A 57 9.78 2.15 5.23
C SER A 57 10.77 1.16 5.84
N LYS A 58 10.83 -0.08 5.30
CA LYS A 58 11.81 -1.12 5.70
C LYS A 58 13.26 -0.67 5.54
N ALA A 59 13.52 0.30 4.64
CA ALA A 59 14.83 0.90 4.43
C ALA A 59 15.20 2.00 5.42
N GLY A 60 14.21 2.53 6.13
CA GLY A 60 14.38 3.55 7.14
C GLY A 60 14.05 2.99 8.52
N SER A 61 13.06 3.60 9.17
CA SER A 61 12.68 3.28 10.55
C SER A 61 11.73 2.09 10.69
N ALA A 62 11.40 1.39 9.59
CA ALA A 62 10.49 0.24 9.56
C ALA A 62 9.10 0.57 10.16
N VAL A 63 8.57 1.75 9.82
CA VAL A 63 7.23 2.22 10.18
C VAL A 63 6.16 1.33 9.52
N PRO A 64 5.16 0.82 10.26
CA PRO A 64 4.14 -0.03 9.67
C PRO A 64 3.26 0.75 8.68
N VAL A 65 2.83 0.07 7.62
CA VAL A 65 1.94 0.61 6.58
C VAL A 65 0.54 0.06 6.79
N HIS A 66 -0.38 0.93 7.19
CA HIS A 66 -1.81 0.63 7.27
C HIS A 66 -2.43 0.82 5.88
N ALA A 67 -2.67 -0.29 5.19
CA ALA A 67 -3.16 -0.35 3.82
C ALA A 67 -4.69 -0.55 3.83
N ILE A 68 -5.44 0.49 3.46
CA ILE A 68 -6.91 0.53 3.59
C ILE A 68 -7.55 0.40 2.21
N ASP A 69 -8.32 -0.67 2.03
CA ASP A 69 -9.13 -0.89 0.84
C ASP A 69 -10.27 -1.87 1.15
N PRO A 70 -11.52 -1.62 0.75
CA PRO A 70 -12.58 -2.61 0.83
C PRO A 70 -12.31 -3.88 0.00
N HIS A 71 -11.37 -3.82 -0.94
CA HIS A 71 -11.02 -4.83 -1.94
C HIS A 71 -12.20 -5.32 -2.77
N THR A 72 -13.22 -4.48 -2.93
CA THR A 72 -14.40 -4.75 -3.74
C THR A 72 -14.42 -3.96 -5.06
N GLY A 73 -13.38 -3.15 -5.31
CA GLY A 73 -13.25 -2.25 -6.46
C GLY A 73 -14.21 -1.07 -6.46
N SER A 74 -13.80 0.04 -7.07
CA SER A 74 -14.65 1.22 -7.31
C SER A 74 -15.82 0.92 -8.26
N PRO A 75 -16.87 1.77 -8.33
CA PRO A 75 -17.99 1.60 -9.26
C PRO A 75 -17.55 1.42 -10.72
N GLU A 76 -16.50 2.12 -11.14
CA GLU A 76 -15.90 2.03 -12.48
C GLU A 76 -15.34 0.63 -12.80
N HIS A 77 -14.89 -0.09 -11.76
CA HIS A 77 -14.37 -1.45 -11.87
C HIS A 77 -15.45 -2.53 -11.89
N ARG A 78 -16.74 -2.14 -11.75
CA ARG A 78 -17.88 -3.08 -11.71
C ARG A 78 -18.84 -2.87 -12.89
N PRO A 79 -18.39 -2.91 -14.15
CA PRO A 79 -19.31 -2.81 -15.28
C PRO A 79 -20.35 -3.94 -15.19
N GLY A 80 -21.63 -3.58 -15.16
CA GLY A 80 -22.74 -4.53 -15.03
C GLY A 80 -22.85 -5.25 -13.68
N GLY A 81 -22.21 -4.74 -12.61
CA GLY A 81 -22.28 -5.35 -11.27
C GLY A 81 -21.31 -6.52 -11.07
N ALA A 82 -20.28 -6.65 -11.92
CA ALA A 82 -19.24 -7.65 -11.77
C ALA A 82 -18.58 -7.55 -10.38
N ARG A 83 -18.39 -8.69 -9.73
CA ARG A 83 -17.71 -8.76 -8.43
C ARG A 83 -16.21 -8.61 -8.66
N VAL A 84 -15.63 -7.57 -8.09
CA VAL A 84 -14.17 -7.40 -7.98
C VAL A 84 -13.76 -7.85 -6.58
N ALA A 85 -12.67 -8.61 -6.49
CA ALA A 85 -12.11 -9.09 -5.23
C ALA A 85 -10.58 -9.11 -5.36
N THR A 86 -9.90 -8.08 -4.83
CA THR A 86 -8.44 -7.92 -5.03
C THR A 86 -7.60 -8.33 -3.82
N PHE A 87 -8.22 -8.68 -2.70
CA PHE A 87 -7.51 -8.91 -1.44
C PHE A 87 -6.51 -10.08 -1.49
N GLU A 88 -6.88 -11.20 -2.11
CA GLU A 88 -5.97 -12.35 -2.21
C GLU A 88 -4.76 -12.04 -3.11
N GLU A 89 -4.97 -11.30 -4.21
CA GLU A 89 -3.87 -10.82 -5.06
C GLU A 89 -2.99 -9.83 -4.31
N PHE A 90 -3.58 -8.88 -3.57
CA PHE A 90 -2.87 -7.95 -2.70
C PHE A 90 -1.96 -8.69 -1.72
N ARG A 91 -2.50 -9.66 -0.98
CA ARG A 91 -1.72 -10.44 0.01
C ARG A 91 -0.59 -11.21 -0.65
N ALA A 92 -0.85 -11.86 -1.78
CA ALA A 92 0.16 -12.60 -2.53
C ALA A 92 1.30 -11.69 -3.02
N ASN A 93 0.96 -10.49 -3.51
CA ASN A 93 1.95 -9.52 -3.97
C ASN A 93 2.80 -8.96 -2.83
N VAL A 94 2.18 -8.58 -1.71
CA VAL A 94 2.88 -8.09 -0.51
C VAL A 94 3.84 -9.16 0.04
N ALA A 95 3.38 -10.41 0.15
CA ALA A 95 4.22 -11.53 0.59
C ALA A 95 5.38 -11.81 -0.39
N ARG A 96 5.11 -11.78 -1.70
CA ARG A 96 6.14 -11.95 -2.75
C ARG A 96 7.22 -10.86 -2.68
N ALA A 97 6.86 -9.66 -2.24
CA ALA A 97 7.80 -8.57 -2.01
C ALA A 97 8.58 -8.67 -0.68
N GLY A 98 8.19 -9.59 0.23
CA GLY A 98 8.88 -9.83 1.51
C GLY A 98 8.74 -8.66 2.49
N VAL A 99 7.59 -7.98 2.45
CA VAL A 99 7.25 -6.82 3.31
C VAL A 99 5.95 -7.02 4.09
N ASP A 100 5.41 -8.24 4.09
CA ASP A 100 4.20 -8.63 4.82
C ASP A 100 4.31 -8.45 6.33
N ASP A 101 5.52 -8.46 6.87
CA ASP A 101 5.82 -8.15 8.28
C ASP A 101 5.56 -6.69 8.66
N LEU A 102 5.50 -5.78 7.69
CA LEU A 102 5.30 -4.34 7.90
C LEU A 102 3.95 -3.83 7.40
N VAL A 103 3.18 -4.64 6.68
CA VAL A 103 1.90 -4.23 6.09
C VAL A 103 0.76 -4.71 6.97
N VAL A 104 -0.08 -3.77 7.40
CA VAL A 104 -1.30 -4.00 8.18
C VAL A 104 -2.49 -3.75 7.24
N PRO A 105 -3.05 -4.79 6.59
CA PRO A 105 -4.21 -4.63 5.74
C PRO A 105 -5.48 -4.35 6.57
N MET A 106 -6.24 -3.35 6.15
CA MET A 106 -7.52 -2.95 6.73
C MET A 106 -8.61 -3.09 5.66
N VAL A 107 -9.22 -4.28 5.58
CA VAL A 107 -10.20 -4.63 4.54
C VAL A 107 -11.59 -4.06 4.86
N GLN A 108 -11.74 -2.75 4.72
CA GLN A 108 -12.96 -2.00 5.05
C GLN A 108 -12.94 -0.61 4.39
N PRO A 109 -14.09 0.11 4.35
CA PRO A 109 -14.14 1.50 3.91
C PRO A 109 -13.25 2.43 4.74
N SER A 110 -12.71 3.48 4.11
CA SER A 110 -11.78 4.42 4.76
C SER A 110 -12.37 5.13 5.99
N LEU A 111 -13.65 5.47 5.94
CA LEU A 111 -14.36 6.09 7.07
C LEU A 111 -14.41 5.16 8.30
N GLU A 112 -14.58 3.85 8.08
CA GLU A 112 -14.58 2.85 9.14
C GLU A 112 -13.15 2.56 9.63
N ALA A 113 -12.16 2.56 8.73
CA ALA A 113 -10.76 2.37 9.11
C ALA A 113 -10.20 3.52 9.96
N ALA A 114 -10.63 4.75 9.71
CA ALA A 114 -10.10 5.96 10.34
C ALA A 114 -10.20 5.91 11.88
N VAL A 115 -11.25 5.31 12.44
CA VAL A 115 -11.43 5.24 13.91
C VAL A 115 -10.44 4.30 14.61
N ALA A 116 -9.83 3.36 13.87
CA ALA A 116 -8.85 2.41 14.39
C ALA A 116 -7.41 2.94 14.32
N ILE A 117 -7.16 4.04 13.61
CA ILE A 117 -5.83 4.66 13.55
C ILE A 117 -5.66 5.61 14.73
N THR A 118 -5.03 5.11 15.80
CA THR A 118 -4.82 5.88 17.04
C THR A 118 -3.38 6.39 17.19
N LEU A 119 -2.46 5.91 16.36
CA LEU A 119 -1.06 6.34 16.36
C LEU A 119 -0.88 7.60 15.49
N PRO A 120 0.14 8.43 15.75
CA PRO A 120 0.48 9.55 14.87
C PRO A 120 0.70 9.07 13.42
N VAL A 121 0.22 9.84 12.44
CA VAL A 121 0.45 9.53 11.03
C VAL A 121 1.69 10.29 10.55
N GLU A 122 2.69 9.56 10.05
CA GLU A 122 3.94 10.14 9.55
C GLU A 122 3.91 10.43 8.05
N LEU A 123 3.11 9.66 7.33
CA LEU A 123 2.87 9.80 5.90
C LEU A 123 1.45 9.32 5.62
N VAL A 124 0.72 10.09 4.82
CA VAL A 124 -0.58 9.68 4.26
C VAL A 124 -0.49 9.72 2.75
N PHE A 125 -0.91 8.63 2.11
CA PHE A 125 -1.09 8.52 0.67
C PHE A 125 -2.57 8.22 0.39
N ILE A 126 -3.20 9.08 -0.40
CA ILE A 126 -4.63 8.99 -0.73
C ILE A 126 -4.74 8.77 -2.24
N ASP A 127 -5.23 7.59 -2.62
CA ASP A 127 -5.37 7.12 -4.01
C ASP A 127 -6.63 6.25 -4.17
N GLY A 128 -7.61 6.47 -3.28
CA GLY A 128 -8.94 5.87 -3.36
C GLY A 128 -9.99 6.91 -3.78
N ASP A 129 -11.10 6.42 -4.33
CA ASP A 129 -12.27 7.21 -4.74
C ASP A 129 -13.23 7.56 -3.58
#